data_AF-A0A143Y106-F1
#
_entry.id   AF-A0A143Y106-F1
#
_cell.length_a   1.000
_cell.length_b   1.000
_cell.length_c   1.000
_cell.angle_alpha   90.00
_cell.angle_beta   90.00
_cell.angle_gamma   90.00
#
_symmetry.space_group_name_H-M   'P 1'
#
loop_
_entity.id
_entity.type
_entity.pdbx_description
1 polymer ?
#
loop_
_entity_poly.entity_id
_entity_poly.type
_entity_poly.pdbx_seq_one_letter_code
_entity_poly.pdbx_strand_id
1 'polypeptide(L)' 'MTIDENLEQLDQIVRDMEQGNQTLEEALASFEAGIKLIKKCSSQLDRVEKKIKILSESGDTSEK' A
#
# COMPACT_ATOMS: atom_id res chain seq x y z
N MET A 1 7.42 -4.45 -6.43
CA MET A 1 6.68 -3.86 -5.30
C MET A 1 5.25 -4.37 -5.29
N THR A 2 5.13 -5.59 -4.76
CA THR A 2 3.91 -6.20 -4.26
C THR A 2 3.41 -5.42 -3.05
N ILE A 3 2.22 -5.77 -2.57
CA ILE A 3 1.67 -5.20 -1.34
C ILE A 3 2.57 -5.57 -0.15
N ASP A 4 3.02 -6.82 -0.08
CA ASP A 4 3.90 -7.31 0.98
C ASP A 4 5.22 -6.52 1.05
N GLU A 5 5.86 -6.26 -0.10
CA GLU A 5 7.10 -5.46 -0.17
C GLU A 5 6.89 -4.00 0.28
N ASN A 6 5.69 -3.43 0.06
CA ASN A 6 5.39 -2.08 0.54
C ASN A 6 5.09 -2.07 2.05
N LEU A 7 4.48 -3.12 2.59
CA LEU A 7 4.22 -3.28 4.02
C LEU A 7 5.52 -3.48 4.80
N GLU A 8 6.45 -4.28 4.29
CA GLU A 8 7.77 -4.47 4.91
C GLU A 8 8.57 -3.15 4.98
N GLN A 9 8.51 -2.34 3.92
CA GLN A 9 9.09 -0.99 3.94
C GLN A 9 8.42 -0.06 4.94
N LEU A 10 7.09 -0.15 5.09
CA LEU A 10 6.36 0.65 6.07
C LEU A 10 6.76 0.27 7.50
N ASP A 11 6.90 -1.03 7.78
CA ASP A 11 7.38 -1.52 9.08
C ASP A 11 8.79 -1.02 9.39
N GLN A 12 9.67 -0.99 8.40
CA GLN A 12 11.02 -0.44 8.59
C GLN A 12 10.98 1.05 8.92
N ILE A 13 10.18 1.84 8.19
CA ILE A 13 10.00 3.27 8.45
C ILE A 13 9.47 3.50 9.86
N VAL A 14 8.47 2.74 10.30
CA VAL A 14 7.91 2.85 11.66
C VAL A 14 8.97 2.52 12.70
N ARG A 15 9.74 1.44 12.52
CA ARG A 15 10.84 1.07 13.43
C ARG A 15 11.89 2.17 13.53
N ASP A 16 12.25 2.79 12.42
CA ASP A 16 13.24 3.86 12.39
C ASP A 16 12.73 5.11 13.11
N MET A 17 11.43 5.43 12.98
CA MET A 17 10.78 6.51 13.72
C MET A 17 10.70 6.22 15.23
N GLU A 18 10.46 4.96 15.63
CA GLU A 18 10.39 4.55 17.04
C GLU A 18 11.75 4.55 17.75
N GLN A 19 12.85 4.38 17.01
CA GLN A 19 14.21 4.43 17.57
C GLN A 19 14.60 5.82 18.09
N GLY A 20 13.88 6.87 17.69
CA GLY A 20 14.01 8.21 18.28
C GLY A 20 15.34 8.91 18.02
N ASN A 21 16.17 8.38 17.13
CA ASN A 21 17.49 8.94 16.78
C ASN A 21 17.46 9.81 15.51
N GLN A 22 16.25 10.18 15.06
CA GLN A 22 16.02 10.99 13.87
C GLN A 22 15.87 12.47 14.24
N THR A 23 16.39 13.34 13.39
CA THR A 23 16.05 14.77 13.40
C THR A 23 14.59 14.98 12.99
N LEU A 24 14.04 16.16 13.28
CA LEU A 24 12.67 16.51 12.89
C LEU A 24 12.46 16.40 11.37
N GLU A 25 13.46 16.80 10.58
CA GLU A 25 13.40 16.74 9.12
C GLU A 25 13.40 15.29 8.61
N GLU A 26 14.21 14.42 9.21
CA GLU A 26 14.21 12.98 8.89
C GLU A 26 12.91 12.28 9.30
N ALA A 27 12.35 12.66 10.46
CA ALA A 27 11.05 12.15 10.91
C ALA A 27 9.91 12.58 9.97
N LEU A 28 9.93 13.83 9.50
CA LEU A 28 8.98 14.33 8.50
C LEU A 28 9.12 13.61 7.16
N ALA A 29 10.35 13.38 6.69
CA ALA A 29 10.60 12.63 5.46
C ALA A 29 10.12 11.17 5.57
N SER A 30 10.39 10.52 6.71
CA SER A 30 9.93 9.16 7.04
C SER A 30 8.41 9.07 7.04
N PHE A 31 7.74 10.04 7.68
CA PHE A 31 6.28 10.14 7.68
C PHE A 31 5.70 10.31 6.27
N GLU A 32 6.27 11.21 5.45
CA GLU A 32 5.82 11.40 4.08
C GLU A 32 5.99 10.14 3.22
N ALA A 33 7.11 9.44 3.38
CA ALA A 33 7.37 8.15 2.73
C ALA A 33 6.34 7.09 3.14
N GLY A 34 6.03 6.98 4.43
CA GLY A 34 5.01 6.07 4.95
C GLY A 34 3.62 6.35 4.36
N ILE A 35 3.20 7.63 4.30
CA ILE A 35 1.92 8.02 3.69
C ILE A 35 1.87 7.66 2.20
N LYS A 36 2.98 7.86 1.46
CA LYS A 36 3.06 7.47 0.04
C LYS A 36 2.91 5.96 -0.14
N LEU A 37 3.55 5.16 0.71
CA LEU A 37 3.44 3.70 0.69
C LEU A 37 2.00 3.24 0.94
N ILE A 38 1.33 3.79 1.96
CA ILE A 38 -0.07 3.45 2.27
C ILE A 38 -1.00 3.76 1.08
N LYS A 39 -0.85 4.95 0.47
CA LYS A 39 -1.64 5.33 -0.71
C LYS A 39 -1.43 4.38 -1.88
N LYS A 40 -0.19 3.93 -2.08
CA LYS A 40 0.18 2.97 -3.12
C LYS A 40 -0.46 1.60 -2.87
N CYS A 41 -0.43 1.10 -1.63
CA CYS A 41 -1.10 -0.15 -1.25
C CYS A 41 -2.61 -0.08 -1.49
N SER A 42 -3.26 1.01 -1.05
CA SER A 42 -4.69 1.22 -1.30
C SER A 42 -5.01 1.23 -2.80
N SER A 43 -4.22 1.92 -3.61
CA SER A 43 -4.43 1.94 -5.07
C SER A 43 -4.23 0.57 -5.73
N GLN A 44 -3.32 -0.25 -5.20
CA GLN A 44 -3.13 -1.62 -5.67
C GLN A 44 -4.32 -2.51 -5.31
N LEU A 45 -4.84 -2.40 -4.09
CA LEU A 45 -6.04 -3.11 -3.63
C LEU A 45 -7.26 -2.73 -4.48
N ASP A 46 -7.52 -1.44 -4.70
CA ASP A 46 -8.62 -0.96 -5.54
C ASP A 46 -8.56 -1.54 -6.95
N ARG A 47 -7.35 -1.67 -7.51
CA ARG A 47 -7.16 -2.25 -8.85
C ARG A 47 -7.50 -3.74 -8.86
N VAL A 48 -7.11 -4.46 -7.82
CA VAL A 48 -7.44 -5.89 -7.66
C VAL A 48 -8.94 -6.06 -7.51
N GLU A 49 -9.58 -5.28 -6.65
CA GLU A 49 -11.03 -5.31 -6.41
C GLU A 49 -11.81 -5.02 -7.70
N LYS A 50 -11.44 -3.98 -8.44
CA LYS A 50 -12.05 -3.66 -9.75
C LYS A 50 -11.89 -4.81 -10.74
N LYS A 51 -10.72 -5.45 -10.78
CA LYS A 51 -10.47 -6.58 -11.68
C LYS A 51 -11.33 -7.80 -11.29
N ILE A 52 -11.47 -8.08 -10.01
CA ILE A 52 -12.37 -9.13 -9.49
C ILE A 52 -13.81 -8.82 -9.90
N LYS A 53 -14.27 -7.59 -9.67
CA LYS A 53 -15.63 -7.16 -10.03
C LYS A 53 -15.93 -7.36 -11.52
N ILE A 54 -15.04 -6.92 -12.40
CA ILE A 54 -15.20 -7.12 -13.85
C ILE A 54 -15.25 -8.60 -14.20
N LEU A 55 -14.39 -9.44 -13.60
CA LEU A 55 -14.39 -10.89 -13.84
C LEU A 55 -15.68 -11.56 -13.34
N SER A 56 -16.19 -11.15 -12.17
CA SER A 56 -17.46 -11.63 -11.64
C SER A 56 -18.65 -11.21 -12.52
N GLU A 57 -18.67 -9.98 -13.02
CA GLU A 57 -19.70 -9.48 -13.95
C GLU A 57 -19.60 -10.15 -15.34
N SER A 58 -18.39 -10.48 -15.80
CA SER A 58 -18.14 -11.15 -17.08
C SER A 58 -18.38 -12.67 -17.02
N GLY A 59 -18.34 -13.27 -15.82
CA GLY A 59 -18.64 -14.68 -15.59
C GLY A 59 -20.12 -15.02 -15.66
N ASP A 60 -21.00 -14.03 -15.56
CA ASP A 60 -22.47 -14.19 -15.56
C ASP A 60 -23.10 -14.10 -16.97
N THR A 61 -22.30 -13.92 -18.03
CA THR A 61 -22.79 -13.78 -19.42
C THR A 61 -22.48 -14.98 -20.33
N SER A 62 -21.98 -16.10 -19.79
CA SER A 62 -21.73 -17.34 -20.56
C SER A 62 -22.70 -18.48 -20.25
N GLU A 63 -23.83 -18.23 -19.60
CA GLU A 63 -24.93 -19.19 -19.50
C GLU A 63 -26.27 -18.47 -19.66
N LYS A 64 -26.67 -18.21 -20.92
CA LYS A 64 -28.04 -18.37 -21.44
C LYS A 64 -28.11 -18.14 -22.93
#